data_AF-A0AAW5FVS6-F1
#
_entry.id   AF-A0AAW5FVS6-F1
#
_cell.length_a   1.000
_cell.length_b   1.000
_cell.length_c   1.000
_cell.angle_alpha   90.00
_cell.angle_beta   90.00
_cell.angle_gamma   90.00
#
_symmetry.space_group_name_H-M   'P 1'
#
loop_
_entity.id
_entity.type
_entity.pdbx_description
1 polymer ?
#
loop_
_entity_poly.entity_id
_entity_poly.type
_entity_poly.pdbx_seq_one_letter_code
_entity_poly.pdbx_strand_id
1 'polypeptide(L)' 'MEQHQRIIDELKTFERLCLEQAQESTLPLEQAALLEIAANCRAEAARWTGLLVAPYSRELLRIAGVGN' A
#
# COMPACT_ATOMS: atom_id res chain seq x y z
N MET A 1 7.42 -13.89 2.80
CA MET A 1 7.76 -12.47 3.03
C MET A 1 8.12 -11.76 1.73
N GLU A 2 9.02 -12.30 0.90
CA GLU A 2 9.46 -11.67 -0.37
C GLU A 2 8.33 -11.39 -1.37
N GLN A 3 7.36 -12.31 -1.52
CA GLN A 3 6.22 -12.09 -2.43
C GLN A 3 5.35 -10.89 -2.02
N HIS A 4 5.07 -10.72 -0.72
CA HIS A 4 4.30 -9.59 -0.23
C HIS A 4 5.06 -8.28 -0.37
N GLN A 5 6.38 -8.30 -0.16
CA GLN A 5 7.21 -7.11 -0.36
C GLN A 5 7.21 -6.69 -1.84
N ARG A 6 7.32 -7.65 -2.76
CA ARG A 6 7.19 -7.39 -4.19
C ARG A 6 5.83 -6.78 -4.56
N ILE A 7 4.73 -7.29 -4.01
CA ILE A 7 3.39 -6.71 -4.23
C ILE A 7 3.34 -5.26 -3.72
N ILE A 8 3.90 -4.97 -2.55
CA ILE A 8 3.95 -3.61 -1.99
C ILE A 8 4.76 -2.68 -2.90
N ASP A 9 5.90 -3.13 -3.42
CA ASP A 9 6.76 -2.33 -4.29
C ASP A 9 6.11 -2.08 -5.67
N GLU A 10 5.43 -3.09 -6.21
CA GLU A 10 4.62 -2.96 -7.44
C GLU A 10 3.48 -1.95 -7.23
N LEU A 11 2.74 -2.02 -6.12
CA LEU A 11 1.66 -1.07 -5.79
C LEU A 11 2.18 0.37 -5.64
N LYS A 12 3.33 0.57 -4.99
CA LYS A 12 3.97 1.89 -4.88
C LYS A 12 4.45 2.43 -6.22
N THR A 13 4.94 1.54 -7.10
CA THR A 13 5.36 1.92 -8.44
C THR A 13 4.16 2.38 -9.27
N PHE A 14 3.03 1.66 -9.18
CA PHE A 14 1.78 2.05 -9.82
C PHE A 14 1.21 3.36 -9.27
N GLU A 15 1.22 3.54 -7.95
CA GLU A 15 0.83 4.82 -7.33
C GLU A 15 1.61 5.99 -7.93
N ARG A 16 2.94 5.87 -8.01
CA ARG A 16 3.79 6.92 -8.57
C ARG A 16 3.45 7.22 -10.03
N LEU A 17 3.28 6.18 -10.85
CA LEU A 17 2.94 6.35 -12.26
C LEU A 17 1.60 7.08 -12.45
N CYS A 18 0.58 6.73 -11.67
CA CYS A 18 -0.72 7.40 -11.70
C CYS A 18 -0.62 8.87 -11.28
N LEU A 19 0.22 9.19 -10.29
CA LEU A 19 0.46 10.57 -9.88
C LEU A 19 1.20 11.38 -10.96
N GLU A 20 2.20 10.79 -11.61
CA GLU A 20 2.92 11.41 -12.73
C GLU A 20 1.96 11.72 -13.89
N GLN A 21 1.14 10.74 -14.30
CA GLN A 21 0.14 10.93 -15.35
C GLN A 21 -0.95 11.95 -14.95
N ALA A 22 -1.36 11.98 -13.69
CA ALA A 22 -2.35 12.94 -13.21
C ALA A 22 -1.81 14.39 -13.27
N GLN A 23 -0.51 14.59 -13.12
CA GLN A 23 0.13 15.89 -13.26
C GLN A 23 0.24 16.32 -14.72
N GLU A 24 0.43 15.37 -15.63
CA GLU A 24 0.54 15.64 -17.08
C GLU A 24 -0.82 15.76 -17.78
N SER A 25 -1.88 15.15 -17.23
CA SER A 25 -3.21 15.20 -17.84
C SER A 25 -3.81 16.61 -17.80
N THR A 26 -4.33 17.04 -18.95
CA THR A 26 -5.07 18.30 -19.10
C THR A 26 -6.58 18.11 -18.97
N LEU A 27 -7.05 16.87 -18.79
CA LEU A 27 -8.45 16.50 -18.71
C LEU A 27 -8.84 16.31 -17.23
N PRO A 28 -9.71 17.15 -16.65
CA PRO A 28 -10.03 17.08 -15.22
C PRO A 28 -10.59 15.74 -14.75
N LEU A 29 -11.37 15.06 -15.59
CA LEU A 29 -11.95 13.74 -15.27
C LEU A 29 -10.88 12.63 -15.28
N GLU A 30 -9.94 12.69 -16.22
CA GLU A 30 -8.83 11.74 -16.28
C GLU A 30 -7.88 11.94 -15.09
N GLN A 31 -7.53 13.19 -14.79
CA GLN A 31 -6.76 13.54 -13.61
C GLN A 31 -7.43 13.02 -12.32
N ALA A 32 -8.74 13.24 -12.15
CA ALA A 32 -9.47 12.74 -10.98
C ALA A 32 -9.45 11.20 -10.89
N ALA A 33 -9.65 10.50 -12.00
CA ALA A 33 -9.59 9.04 -12.06
C ALA A 33 -8.19 8.50 -11.70
N LEU A 34 -7.14 9.13 -12.22
CA LEU A 34 -5.75 8.75 -11.90
C LEU A 34 -5.41 8.97 -10.42
N LEU A 35 -5.90 10.05 -9.82
CA LEU A 35 -5.74 10.32 -8.38
C LEU A 35 -6.50 9.28 -7.52
N GLU A 36 -7.69 8.86 -7.95
CA GLU A 36 -8.45 7.81 -7.26
C GLU A 36 -7.72 6.46 -7.31
N ILE A 37 -7.17 6.09 -8.47
CA ILE A 37 -6.37 4.88 -8.63
C ILE A 37 -5.12 4.93 -7.74
N ALA A 38 -4.40 6.06 -7.73
CA ALA A 38 -3.23 6.24 -6.88
C ALA A 38 -3.57 6.08 -5.38
N ALA A 39 -4.69 6.66 -4.94
CA ALA A 39 -5.17 6.52 -3.57
C ALA A 39 -5.51 5.06 -3.23
N ASN A 40 -6.11 4.31 -4.17
CA ASN A 40 -6.40 2.89 -3.97
C ASN A 40 -5.11 2.06 -3.86
N CYS A 41 -4.12 2.29 -4.74
CA CYS A 41 -2.81 1.63 -4.66
C CYS A 41 -2.12 1.86 -3.31
N ARG A 42 -2.15 3.10 -2.80
CA ARG A 42 -1.62 3.43 -1.48
C ARG A 42 -2.34 2.67 -0.36
N ALA A 43 -3.67 2.64 -0.39
CA ALA A 43 -4.47 1.95 0.62
C ALA A 43 -4.19 0.45 0.61
N GLU A 44 -4.02 -0.15 -0.57
CA GLU A 44 -3.70 -1.57 -0.72
C GLU A 44 -2.28 -1.88 -0.25
N ALA A 45 -1.28 -1.05 -0.58
CA ALA A 45 0.09 -1.19 -0.07
C ALA A 45 0.15 -1.10 1.46
N ALA A 46 -0.64 -0.21 2.06
CA ALA A 46 -0.76 -0.10 3.52
C ALA A 46 -1.38 -1.35 4.15
N ARG A 47 -2.41 -1.95 3.51
CA ARG A 47 -3.00 -3.22 3.97
C ARG A 47 -1.98 -4.35 3.94
N TRP A 48 -1.25 -4.52 2.85
CA TRP A 48 -0.21 -5.55 2.73
C TRP A 48 0.93 -5.33 3.74
N THR A 49 1.34 -4.08 3.96
CA THR A 49 2.33 -3.73 4.99
C THR A 49 1.82 -4.08 6.39
N GLY A 50 0.57 -3.74 6.71
CA GLY A 50 -0.08 -4.09 7.97
C GLY A 50 -0.16 -5.60 8.20
N LEU A 51 -0.45 -6.37 7.15
CA LEU A 51 -0.45 -7.85 7.18
C LEU A 51 0.95 -8.44 7.39
N LEU A 52 2.01 -7.76 6.96
CA LEU A 52 3.40 -8.16 7.25
C LEU A 52 3.82 -7.85 8.70
N VAL A 53 3.26 -6.80 9.31
CA VAL A 53 3.59 -6.36 10.68
C VAL A 53 2.73 -7.05 11.75
N ALA A 54 1.48 -7.41 11.42
CA ALA A 54 0.54 -8.11 12.30
C ALA A 54 1.05 -9.48 12.86
N PRO A 55 1.75 -10.35 12.09
CA PRO A 55 2.25 -11.62 12.64
C PRO A 55 3.38 -11.40 13.65
N TYR A 56 4.19 -10.34 13.51
CA TYR A 56 5.25 -10.02 14.48
C TYR A 56 4.70 -9.50 15.80
N SER A 57 3.61 -8.74 15.77
CA SER A 57 3.00 -8.17 16.99
C SER A 57 2.30 -9.23 17.84
N ARG A 58 1.65 -10.24 17.23
CA ARG A 58 1.07 -11.38 17.98
C ARG A 58 2.13 -12.27 18.63
N GLU A 59 3.22 -12.56 17.93
CA GLU A 59 4.30 -13.39 18.48
C GLU A 59 5.11 -12.64 19.56
N LEU A 60 5.34 -11.33 19.38
CA LEU A 60 5.96 -10.49 20.43
C LEU A 60 5.09 -10.36 21.68
N LEU A 61 3.77 -10.24 21.55
CA LEU A 61 2.85 -10.24 22.70
C LEU A 61 2.83 -11.61 23.42
N ARG A 62 2.94 -12.71 22.67
CA ARG A 62 3.07 -14.06 23.21
C ARG A 62 4.39 -14.26 23.97
N ILE A 63 5.52 -13.84 23.40
CA ILE A 63 6.85 -13.92 24.03
C ILE A 63 6.93 -12.99 25.26
N ALA A 64 6.30 -11.82 25.20
CA ALA A 64 6.23 -10.88 26.31
C ALA A 64 5.29 -11.33 27.45
N GLY A 65 4.58 -12.46 27.31
CA GLY A 65 3.66 -12.95 28.34
C GLY A 65 2.42 -12.07 28.56
N VAL A 66 2.13 -11.16 27.62
CA VAL A 66 0.96 -10.26 27.66
C VAL A 66 -0.11 -10.82 26.73
N GLY A 67 -0.57 -12.03 27.04
CA GLY A 67 -1.68 -12.69 26.37
C GLY A 67 -2.36 -13.59 27.37
N ASN A 68 -3.58 -13.20 27.77
CA ASN A 68 -4.48 -14.03 28.57
C ASN A 68 -4.91 -15.26 27.77
#